data_AF-A0A3D1S3F4-F1
#
_entry.id   AF-A0A3D1S3F4-F1
#
_cell.length_a   1.000
_cell.length_b   1.000
_cell.length_c   1.000
_cell.angle_alpha   90.00
_cell.angle_beta   90.00
_cell.angle_gamma   90.00
#
_symmetry.space_group_name_H-M   'P 1'
#
loop_
_entity.id
_entity.type
_entity.pdbx_description
1 polymer ?
#
loop_
_entity_poly.entity_id
_entity_poly.type
_entity_poly.pdbx_seq_one_letter_code
_entity_poly.pdbx_strand_id
1 'polypeptide(L)'
;DTEYLETVDSALHLAFIQARPDAVIYDAGVDIHIDDDLGHLAITTEGVLARDRMVYAKCAAAGVPVAAVIGGGYQRDIDALVDVHMQLFRSAGVVQSK
;
A
#
# COMPACT_ATOMS: atom_id res chain seq x y z
N ASP A 1 12.65 -2.44 -2.97
CA ASP A 1 11.60 -1.57 -3.55
C ASP A 1 11.29 -1.84 -5.01
N THR A 2 12.19 -1.53 -5.96
CA THR A 2 11.88 -1.55 -7.41
C THR A 2 11.16 -2.82 -7.88
N GLU A 3 11.75 -4.00 -7.66
CA GLU A 3 11.17 -5.28 -8.07
C GLU A 3 9.76 -5.50 -7.50
N TYR A 4 9.54 -5.14 -6.23
CA TYR A 4 8.25 -5.24 -5.58
C TYR A 4 7.23 -4.30 -6.21
N LEU A 5 7.60 -3.05 -6.46
CA LEU A 5 6.72 -2.04 -7.05
C LEU A 5 6.36 -2.38 -8.50
N GLU A 6 7.30 -2.88 -9.30
CA GLU A 6 7.04 -3.38 -10.67
C GLU A 6 6.10 -4.58 -10.66
N THR A 7 6.27 -5.48 -9.68
CA THR A 7 5.38 -6.63 -9.48
C THR A 7 3.97 -6.18 -9.09
N VAL A 8 3.85 -5.20 -8.18
CA VAL A 8 2.56 -4.62 -7.78
C VAL A 8 1.85 -3.96 -8.97
N ASP A 9 2.55 -3.15 -9.77
CA ASP A 9 1.94 -2.51 -10.94
C ASP A 9 1.41 -3.54 -11.95
N SER A 10 2.21 -4.57 -12.24
CA SER A 10 1.83 -5.68 -13.12
C SER A 10 0.59 -6.43 -12.58
N ALA A 11 0.58 -6.72 -11.28
CA ALA A 11 -0.54 -7.41 -10.62
C ALA A 11 -1.81 -6.56 -10.61
N LEU A 12 -1.72 -5.25 -10.32
CA LEU A 12 -2.83 -4.32 -10.36
C LEU A 12 -3.40 -4.19 -11.78
N HIS A 13 -2.54 -4.12 -12.79
CA HIS A 13 -2.97 -4.08 -14.18
C HIS A 13 -3.78 -5.34 -14.54
N LEU A 14 -3.25 -6.52 -14.21
CA LEU A 14 -3.91 -7.79 -14.46
C LEU A 14 -5.25 -7.91 -13.70
N ALA A 15 -5.27 -7.55 -12.42
CA ALA A 15 -6.46 -7.61 -11.58
C ALA A 15 -7.61 -6.76 -12.14
N PHE A 16 -7.33 -5.54 -12.60
CA PHE A 16 -8.35 -4.68 -13.20
C PHE A 16 -8.89 -5.22 -14.52
N ILE A 17 -8.04 -5.82 -15.36
CA ILE A 17 -8.48 -6.44 -16.63
C ILE A 17 -9.38 -7.65 -16.35
N GLN A 18 -8.99 -8.50 -15.40
CA GLN A 18 -9.71 -9.74 -15.12
C GLN A 18 -11.02 -9.49 -14.36
N ALA A 19 -10.97 -8.69 -13.30
CA ALA A 19 -12.12 -8.48 -12.44
C ALA A 19 -13.09 -7.44 -12.99
N ARG A 20 -12.61 -6.42 -13.72
CA ARG A 20 -13.37 -5.22 -14.12
C ARG A 20 -14.21 -4.67 -12.95
N PRO A 21 -13.54 -4.29 -11.84
CA PRO A 21 -14.23 -4.04 -10.59
C PRO A 21 -15.06 -2.76 -10.63
N ASP A 22 -16.25 -2.80 -10.03
CA ASP A 22 -17.07 -1.61 -9.76
C ASP A 22 -16.66 -0.90 -8.45
N ALA A 23 -15.89 -1.58 -7.59
CA ALA A 23 -15.31 -1.06 -6.36
C ALA A 23 -14.08 -1.88 -5.93
N VAL A 24 -13.17 -1.26 -5.17
CA VAL A 24 -11.98 -1.92 -4.60
C VAL A 24 -12.00 -1.85 -3.07
N ILE A 25 -11.70 -2.97 -2.41
CA ILE A 25 -11.33 -3.00 -0.99
C ILE A 25 -9.82 -3.23 -0.94
N TYR A 26 -9.10 -2.28 -0.36
CA TYR A 26 -7.65 -2.33 -0.25
C TYR A 26 -7.22 -2.59 1.20
N ASP A 27 -6.73 -3.80 1.45
CA ASP A 27 -6.10 -4.19 2.71
C ASP A 27 -4.60 -3.88 2.66
N ALA A 28 -4.22 -2.75 3.28
CA ALA A 28 -2.88 -2.18 3.19
C ALA A 28 -1.99 -2.67 4.34
N GLY A 29 -1.59 -3.94 4.28
CA GLY A 29 -0.60 -4.51 5.20
C GLY A 29 0.78 -3.89 5.01
N VAL A 30 1.52 -3.68 6.10
CA VAL A 30 2.90 -3.16 6.12
C VAL A 30 3.91 -4.21 6.59
N ASP A 31 3.50 -5.46 6.72
CA ASP A 31 4.37 -6.59 7.05
C ASP A 31 5.45 -6.87 5.99
N ILE A 32 5.34 -6.26 4.81
CA ILE A 32 6.39 -6.23 3.79
C ILE A 32 7.60 -5.35 4.15
N HIS A 33 7.51 -4.54 5.21
CA HIS A 33 8.53 -3.57 5.56
C HIS A 33 9.83 -4.24 6.03
N ILE A 34 10.97 -3.61 5.78
CA ILE A 34 12.30 -4.18 6.04
C ILE A 34 12.55 -4.57 7.51
N ASP A 35 11.94 -3.88 8.47
CA ASP A 35 12.07 -4.23 9.90
C ASP A 35 10.85 -4.99 10.45
N ASP A 36 10.03 -5.60 9.58
CA ASP A 36 8.95 -6.49 10.01
C ASP A 36 9.45 -7.88 10.39
N ASP A 37 8.89 -8.45 11.46
CA ASP A 37 9.30 -9.76 12.00
C ASP A 37 8.78 -10.96 11.17
N LEU A 38 7.73 -10.79 10.34
CA LEU A 38 6.99 -11.91 9.72
C LEU A 38 6.97 -11.88 8.18
N GLY A 39 6.94 -10.72 7.52
CA GLY A 39 6.73 -10.67 6.06
C GLY A 39 7.98 -10.92 5.21
N HIS A 40 9.17 -10.85 5.81
CA HIS A 40 10.46 -11.23 5.19
C HIS A 40 10.77 -10.57 3.83
N LEU A 41 10.23 -9.38 3.59
CA LEU A 41 10.55 -8.54 2.46
C LEU A 41 11.43 -7.36 2.92
N ALA A 42 12.11 -6.72 1.98
CA ALA A 42 13.01 -5.59 2.25
C ALA A 42 12.46 -4.30 1.65
N ILE A 43 11.20 -3.98 1.96
CA ILE A 43 10.54 -2.77 1.44
C ILE A 43 10.74 -1.61 2.41
N THR A 44 11.17 -0.47 1.89
CA THR A 44 11.35 0.75 2.69
C THR A 44 9.99 1.41 3.00
N THR A 45 10.00 2.35 3.94
CA THR A 45 8.82 3.19 4.22
C THR A 45 8.39 3.99 2.97
N GLU A 46 9.34 4.50 2.19
CA GLU A 46 9.07 5.15 0.90
C GLU A 46 8.47 4.19 -0.13
N GLY A 47 8.92 2.92 -0.13
CA GLY A 47 8.36 1.85 -0.95
C GLY A 47 6.90 1.55 -0.60
N VAL A 48 6.55 1.51 0.69
CA VAL A 48 5.16 1.38 1.17
C VAL A 48 4.32 2.57 0.68
N LEU A 49 4.81 3.80 0.85
CA LEU A 49 4.12 4.99 0.36
C LEU A 49 3.91 4.97 -1.16
N ALA A 50 4.91 4.53 -1.91
CA ALA A 50 4.83 4.40 -3.37
C ALA A 50 3.79 3.36 -3.80
N ARG A 51 3.75 2.20 -3.13
CA ARG A 51 2.73 1.17 -3.33
C ARG A 51 1.33 1.72 -3.11
N ASP A 52 1.08 2.38 -1.98
CA ASP A 52 -0.25 2.89 -1.65
C ASP A 52 -0.70 3.96 -2.67
N ARG A 53 0.21 4.85 -3.08
CA ARG A 53 -0.04 5.82 -4.15
C ARG A 53 -0.39 5.15 -5.48
N MET A 54 0.28 4.05 -5.84
CA MET A 54 -0.03 3.30 -7.07
C MET A 54 -1.45 2.72 -7.03
N VAL A 55 -1.86 2.13 -5.91
CA VAL A 55 -3.21 1.58 -5.75
C VAL A 55 -4.27 2.68 -5.90
N TYR A 56 -4.11 3.80 -5.19
CA TYR A 56 -5.04 4.93 -5.29
C TYR A 56 -5.07 5.54 -6.70
N ALA A 57 -3.91 5.74 -7.32
CA ALA A 57 -3.80 6.28 -8.68
C ALA A 57 -4.48 5.35 -9.71
N LYS A 58 -4.33 4.03 -9.57
CA LYS A 58 -4.99 3.05 -10.43
C LYS A 58 -6.51 3.13 -10.32
N CYS A 59 -7.03 3.17 -9.11
CA CYS A 59 -8.47 3.29 -8.86
C CYS A 59 -9.02 4.62 -9.41
N ALA A 60 -8.31 5.72 -9.14
CA ALA A 60 -8.69 7.05 -9.63
C ALA A 60 -8.70 7.13 -11.17
N ALA A 61 -7.67 6.59 -11.83
CA ALA A 61 -7.59 6.56 -13.30
C ALA A 61 -8.70 5.72 -13.94
N ALA A 62 -9.17 4.68 -13.25
CA ALA A 62 -10.28 3.85 -13.69
C ALA A 62 -11.67 4.41 -13.31
N GLY A 63 -11.74 5.47 -12.51
CA GLY A 63 -13.00 5.99 -11.96
C GLY A 63 -13.68 5.04 -10.97
N VAL A 64 -12.92 4.14 -10.33
CA VAL A 64 -13.43 3.11 -9.42
C VAL A 64 -13.27 3.57 -7.97
N PRO A 65 -14.34 3.55 -7.15
CA PRO A 65 -14.24 3.88 -5.73
C PRO A 65 -13.41 2.83 -4.98
N VAL A 66 -12.63 3.31 -4.01
CA VAL A 66 -11.78 2.46 -3.17
C VAL A 66 -12.03 2.74 -1.69
N ALA A 67 -12.22 1.68 -0.92
CA ALA A 67 -12.20 1.70 0.54
C ALA A 67 -10.92 1.02 1.02
N ALA A 68 -10.14 1.69 1.87
CA ALA A 68 -8.88 1.17 2.37
C ALA A 68 -8.93 0.95 3.88
N VAL A 69 -8.24 -0.09 4.34
CA VAL A 69 -8.04 -0.42 5.75
C VAL A 69 -6.56 -0.74 5.96
N ILE A 70 -6.07 -0.51 7.17
CA ILE A 70 -4.74 -1.01 7.56
C ILE A 70 -4.80 -2.55 7.66
N GLY A 71 -3.74 -3.21 7.19
CA GLY A 71 -3.59 -4.66 7.28
C GLY A 71 -2.59 -5.07 8.37
N GLY A 72 -1.90 -6.19 8.13
CA GLY A 72 -0.84 -6.69 9.01
C GLY A 72 0.35 -5.74 9.16
N GLY A 73 1.20 -6.00 10.15
CA GLY A 73 2.36 -5.19 10.51
C GLY A 73 2.78 -5.54 11.94
N TYR A 74 4.00 -6.04 12.09
CA TYR A 74 4.46 -6.79 13.26
C TYR A 74 5.81 -6.32 13.78
N GLN A 75 6.22 -5.08 13.44
CA GLN A 75 7.39 -4.46 14.03
C GLN A 75 7.21 -4.31 15.54
N ARG A 76 8.28 -4.55 16.31
CA ARG A 76 8.25 -4.42 17.78
C ARG A 76 8.22 -2.97 18.25
N ASP A 77 8.83 -2.09 17.47
CA ASP A 77 8.77 -0.65 17.71
C ASP A 77 7.42 -0.12 17.20
N ILE A 78 6.54 0.21 18.12
CA ILE A 78 5.18 0.65 17.82
C ILE A 78 5.16 2.04 17.17
N ASP A 79 6.08 2.93 17.55
CA ASP A 79 6.13 4.27 16.97
C ASP A 79 6.58 4.18 15.51
N ALA A 80 7.58 3.35 15.23
CA ALA A 80 7.99 3.03 13.86
C ALA A 80 6.86 2.37 13.06
N LEU A 81 6.17 1.38 13.65
CA LEU A 81 5.05 0.69 13.00
C LEU A 81 3.92 1.65 12.62
N VAL A 82 3.57 2.56 13.52
CA VAL A 82 2.59 3.62 13.26
C VAL A 82 3.05 4.48 12.09
N ASP A 83 4.33 4.88 12.04
CA ASP A 83 4.85 5.69 10.94
C ASP A 83 4.79 4.99 9.57
N VAL A 84 4.93 3.66 9.52
CA VAL A 84 4.73 2.89 8.27
C VAL A 84 3.24 2.81 7.91
N HIS A 85 2.33 2.55 8.86
CA HIS A 85 0.89 2.58 8.58
C HIS A 85 0.38 3.96 8.17
N MET A 86 1.00 5.04 8.67
CA MET A 86 0.64 6.41 8.30
C MET A 86 0.85 6.71 6.82
N GLN A 87 1.64 5.92 6.09
CA GLN A 87 1.82 6.09 4.64
C GLN A 87 0.51 5.88 3.86
N LEU A 88 -0.39 5.02 4.34
CA LEU A 88 -1.72 4.83 3.75
C LEU A 88 -2.53 6.13 3.78
N PHE A 89 -2.55 6.80 4.93
CA PHE A 89 -3.29 8.06 5.10
C PHE A 89 -2.62 9.23 4.40
N ARG A 90 -1.27 9.26 4.38
CA ARG A 90 -0.48 10.25 3.63
C ARG A 90 -0.72 10.11 2.13
N SER A 91 -0.75 8.90 1.59
CA SER A 91 -1.03 8.65 0.16
C SER A 91 -2.48 9.00 -0.21
N ALA A 92 -3.44 8.78 0.69
CA ALA A 92 -4.83 9.22 0.52
C ALA A 92 -5.01 10.75 0.61
N GLY A 93 -3.99 11.50 1.04
CA GLY A 93 -4.07 12.96 1.18
C GLY A 93 -4.96 13.43 2.33
N VAL A 94 -5.26 12.56 3.31
CA VAL A 94 -6.12 12.89 4.46
C VAL A 94 -5.33 13.38 5.68
N VAL A 95 -4.00 13.40 5.58
CA VAL A 95 -3.08 13.92 6.61
C VAL A 95 -2.07 14.84 5.92
N GLN A 96 -1.85 16.04 6.49
CA GLN A 96 -0.83 16.96 5.98
C GLN A 96 0.56 16.48 6.42
N SER A 97 1.51 16.48 5.49
CA SER A 97 2.94 16.39 5.84
C SER A 97 3.31 17.58 6.70
N LYS A 98 3.96 17.34 7.85
CA LYS A 98 4.57 18.42 8.64
C LYS A 98 5.70 19.10 7.88
#